data_AF-A0A2C9KLY9-F1
#
_entry.id   AF-A0A2C9KLY9-F1
#
_cell.length_a   1.000
_cell.length_b   1.000
_cell.length_c   1.000
_cell.angle_alpha   90.00
_cell.angle_beta   90.00
_cell.angle_gamma   90.00
#
_symmetry.space_group_name_H-M   'P 1'
#
loop_
_entity.id
_entity.type
_entity.pdbx_description
1 polymer ?
#
loop_
_entity_poly.entity_id
_entity_poly.type
_entity_poly.pdbx_seq_one_letter_code
_entity_poly.pdbx_strand_id
1 'polypeptide(L)'
;MCDVPGYDINAWINLAKIITAHTPALGTGVLDPRMEVQANIKKGSSICIDNFVCQNQGRCVNGQYSGYRCQCNTSRHTGIFCQYTCPKPCLNGGTCVRLRKAGNEKDVNDVISLPENQAIYRCACREGYGGEFCNRQLKTINANNTSGT
;
A
#
# COMPACT_ATOMS: atom_id res chain seq x y z
N MET A 1 -37.17 47.01 -13.86
CA MET A 1 -36.76 47.80 -12.69
C MET A 1 -37.09 46.98 -11.46
N CYS A 2 -36.06 46.44 -10.78
CA CYS A 2 -36.19 45.87 -9.44
C CYS A 2 -35.05 46.48 -8.63
N ASP A 3 -35.41 47.28 -7.62
CA ASP A 3 -34.50 48.01 -6.75
C ASP A 3 -33.66 47.06 -5.89
N VAL A 4 -32.37 47.38 -5.76
CA VAL A 4 -31.40 46.68 -4.90
C VAL A 4 -31.35 47.43 -3.56
N PRO A 5 -31.61 46.80 -2.40
CA PRO A 5 -31.44 47.46 -1.12
C PRO A 5 -29.95 47.60 -0.78
N GLY A 6 -29.57 48.81 -0.36
CA GLY A 6 -28.19 49.25 -0.12
C GLY A 6 -27.46 48.49 0.99
N TYR A 7 -26.17 48.25 0.76
CA TYR A 7 -25.24 47.64 1.70
C TYR A 7 -24.49 48.74 2.48
N ASP A 8 -24.73 48.84 3.79
CA ASP A 8 -24.06 49.80 4.68
C ASP A 8 -22.69 49.27 5.13
N ILE A 9 -21.62 49.92 4.65
CA ILE A 9 -20.22 49.51 4.84
C ILE A 9 -19.66 49.84 6.23
N ASN A 10 -20.41 50.51 7.12
CA ASN A 10 -19.86 51.04 8.37
C ASN A 10 -20.03 50.12 9.59
N ALA A 11 -20.63 48.94 9.45
CA ALA A 11 -20.74 47.95 10.53
C ALA A 11 -19.48 47.07 10.72
N TRP A 12 -18.50 47.13 9.80
CA TRP A 12 -17.37 46.18 9.77
C TRP A 12 -16.12 46.61 10.55
N ILE A 13 -16.01 47.88 10.98
CA ILE A 13 -14.75 48.38 11.58
C ILE A 13 -14.64 48.04 13.08
N ASN A 14 -15.74 47.74 13.78
CA ASN A 14 -15.71 47.44 15.22
C ASN A 14 -15.63 45.95 15.58
N LEU A 15 -15.58 45.04 14.61
CA LEU A 15 -15.30 43.60 14.84
C LEU A 15 -13.84 43.22 14.53
N ALA A 16 -13.01 44.16 14.06
CA ALA A 16 -11.60 43.93 13.79
C ALA A 16 -10.70 43.95 15.06
N LYS A 17 -11.27 44.21 16.25
CA LYS A 17 -10.53 44.26 17.53
C LYS A 17 -10.62 42.97 18.36
N ILE A 18 -11.30 41.93 17.86
CA ILE A 18 -11.31 40.59 18.48
C ILE A 18 -10.61 39.60 17.52
N ILE A 19 -9.48 40.00 16.96
CA ILE A 19 -8.58 39.13 16.19
C ILE A 19 -7.36 38.87 17.07
N THR A 20 -7.57 38.20 18.20
CA THR A 20 -6.48 37.54 18.93
C THR A 20 -6.94 36.14 19.28
N ALA A 21 -6.26 35.18 18.65
CA ALA A 21 -6.38 33.73 18.78
C ALA A 21 -7.70 33.14 18.25
N HIS A 22 -7.58 31.96 17.63
CA HIS A 22 -8.60 31.21 16.88
C HIS A 22 -8.77 31.66 15.44
N THR A 23 -7.77 31.35 14.61
CA THR A 23 -7.99 31.03 13.20
C THR A 23 -9.01 29.89 13.10
N PRO A 24 -10.23 30.11 12.56
CA PRO A 24 -11.07 29.03 12.09
C PRO A 24 -10.50 28.58 10.75
N ALA A 25 -10.05 27.33 10.66
CA ALA A 25 -9.68 26.70 9.41
C ALA A 25 -10.94 26.64 8.51
N LEU A 26 -10.98 27.48 7.46
CA LEU A 26 -11.94 27.38 6.37
C LEU A 26 -11.17 27.00 5.10
N GLY A 27 -11.30 25.73 4.71
CA GLY A 27 -10.51 25.11 3.64
C GLY A 27 -10.90 25.54 2.23
N THR A 28 -9.96 25.30 1.30
CA THR A 28 -10.13 24.77 -0.06
C THR A 28 -8.75 24.69 -0.70
N GLY A 29 -7.83 23.97 -0.05
CA GLY A 29 -6.64 23.48 -0.74
C GLY A 29 -6.97 22.07 -1.18
N VAL A 30 -7.05 21.82 -2.50
CA VAL A 30 -6.89 20.44 -3.00
C VAL A 30 -5.51 20.01 -2.48
N LEU A 31 -5.49 19.25 -1.38
CA LEU A 31 -4.25 18.71 -0.87
C LEU A 31 -3.71 17.84 -2.00
N ASP A 32 -2.52 18.13 -2.51
CA ASP A 32 -1.90 17.31 -3.54
C ASP A 32 -1.91 15.86 -3.02
N PRO A 33 -2.62 14.92 -3.68
CA PRO A 33 -2.72 13.54 -3.22
C PRO A 33 -1.34 12.90 -3.00
N ARG A 34 -0.31 13.37 -3.73
CA ARG A 34 1.06 12.91 -3.56
C ARG A 34 1.64 13.36 -2.22
N MET A 35 1.37 14.58 -1.78
CA MET A 35 1.83 15.05 -0.46
C MET A 35 1.15 14.30 0.67
N GLU A 36 -0.15 14.02 0.54
CA GLU A 36 -0.89 13.22 1.52
C GLU A 36 -0.30 11.81 1.67
N VAL A 37 -0.12 11.11 0.54
CA VAL A 37 0.48 9.78 0.50
C VAL A 37 1.86 9.79 1.14
N GLN A 38 2.72 10.78 0.84
CA GLN A 38 4.05 10.87 1.43
C GLN A 38 4.01 11.12 2.94
N ALA A 39 3.09 11.94 3.42
CA ALA A 39 2.89 12.14 4.85
C ALA A 39 2.45 10.85 5.54
N ASN A 40 1.55 10.10 4.92
CA ASN A 40 1.06 8.81 5.41
C ASN A 40 2.16 7.74 5.44
N ILE A 41 2.99 7.66 4.39
CA ILE A 41 4.17 6.78 4.34
C ILE A 41 5.15 7.12 5.48
N LYS A 42 5.47 8.40 5.68
CA LYS A 42 6.41 8.84 6.73
C LYS A 42 5.91 8.50 8.14
N LYS A 43 4.61 8.54 8.36
CA LYS A 43 3.98 8.15 9.65
C LYS A 43 3.92 6.63 9.84
N GLY A 44 4.24 5.83 8.83
CA GLY A 44 4.06 4.37 8.87
C GLY A 44 2.57 3.98 8.93
N SER A 45 1.69 4.80 8.35
CA SER A 45 0.25 4.59 8.34
C SER A 45 -0.14 3.32 7.59
N SER A 46 -1.26 2.70 7.94
CA SER A 46 -1.92 1.67 7.12
C SER A 46 -2.72 2.28 5.95
N ILE A 47 -3.01 3.58 5.99
CA ILE A 47 -3.78 4.28 4.95
C ILE A 47 -2.77 4.93 4.00
N CYS A 48 -2.87 4.71 2.69
CA CYS A 48 -2.11 5.48 1.70
C CYS A 48 -2.86 6.74 1.29
N ILE A 49 -4.13 6.58 0.94
CA ILE A 49 -5.14 7.61 0.66
C ILE A 49 -6.49 7.04 1.10
N ASP A 50 -7.53 7.86 1.24
CA ASP A 50 -8.84 7.47 1.80
C ASP A 50 -9.38 6.11 1.31
N ASN A 51 -9.29 5.80 0.02
CA ASN A 51 -9.81 4.55 -0.57
C ASN A 51 -8.74 3.45 -0.75
N PHE A 52 -7.52 3.65 -0.25
CA PHE A 52 -6.43 2.67 -0.34
C PHE A 52 -5.88 2.40 1.07
N VAL A 53 -6.45 1.38 1.72
CA VAL A 53 -6.13 1.01 3.11
C VAL A 53 -5.52 -0.39 3.16
N CYS A 54 -4.34 -0.49 3.76
CA CYS A 54 -3.65 -1.73 4.03
C CYS A 54 -4.29 -2.46 5.21
N GLN A 55 -4.78 -3.67 4.97
CA GLN A 55 -5.37 -4.55 5.96
C GLN A 55 -4.30 -5.36 6.68
N ASN A 56 -4.71 -6.11 7.71
CA ASN A 56 -3.86 -7.08 8.42
C ASN A 56 -2.50 -6.50 8.86
N GLN A 57 -2.53 -5.29 9.43
CA GLN A 57 -1.35 -4.55 9.93
C GLN A 57 -0.32 -4.21 8.83
N GLY A 58 -0.75 -4.19 7.56
CA GLY A 58 0.06 -3.69 6.46
C GLY A 58 0.34 -2.19 6.57
N ARG A 59 1.45 -1.74 6.00
CA ARG A 59 1.86 -0.33 5.99
C ARG A 59 1.87 0.23 4.58
N CYS A 60 1.46 1.48 4.43
CA CYS A 60 1.66 2.22 3.20
C CYS A 60 3.14 2.52 3.00
N VAL A 61 3.67 2.17 1.83
CA VAL A 61 5.06 2.43 1.45
C VAL A 61 5.15 2.95 0.03
N ASN A 62 6.31 3.52 -0.32
CA ASN A 62 6.62 3.88 -1.69
C ASN A 62 6.56 2.63 -2.60
N GLY A 63 5.81 2.78 -3.69
CA GLY A 63 5.71 1.80 -4.76
C GLY A 63 6.71 2.08 -5.87
N GLN A 64 6.59 1.31 -6.95
CA GLN A 64 7.37 1.55 -8.17
C GLN A 64 6.84 2.81 -8.89
N TYR A 65 7.70 3.48 -9.66
CA TYR A 65 7.35 4.66 -10.48
C TYR A 65 6.65 5.80 -9.71
N SER A 66 7.13 6.10 -8.49
CA SER A 66 6.56 7.14 -7.63
C SER A 66 5.08 6.92 -7.25
N GLY A 67 4.59 5.68 -7.35
CA GLY A 67 3.32 5.26 -6.78
C GLY A 67 3.45 4.87 -5.31
N TYR A 68 2.41 4.23 -4.78
CA TYR A 68 2.36 3.69 -3.42
C TYR A 68 1.79 2.27 -3.43
N ARG A 69 2.08 1.50 -2.39
CA ARG A 69 1.56 0.13 -2.22
C ARG A 69 1.50 -0.24 -0.74
N CYS A 70 0.78 -1.31 -0.43
CA CYS A 70 0.86 -1.94 0.87
C CYS A 70 2.10 -2.84 0.98
N GLN A 71 2.85 -2.67 2.06
CA GLN A 71 3.81 -3.64 2.55
C GLN A 71 3.13 -4.49 3.62
N CYS A 72 2.93 -5.77 3.33
CA CYS A 72 2.37 -6.71 4.30
C CYS A 72 3.46 -7.08 5.32
N ASN A 73 3.29 -6.65 6.57
CA ASN A 73 4.29 -6.82 7.63
C ASN A 73 4.47 -8.28 8.09
N THR A 74 3.59 -9.18 7.68
CA THR A 74 3.60 -10.59 8.08
C THR A 74 3.72 -11.50 6.87
N SER A 75 4.48 -12.60 6.99
CA SER A 75 4.54 -13.65 5.95
C SER A 75 3.22 -14.44 5.79
N ARG A 76 2.20 -14.10 6.58
CA ARG A 76 0.88 -14.73 6.60
C ARG A 76 -0.15 -14.01 5.73
N HIS A 77 0.16 -12.84 5.19
CA HIS A 77 -0.80 -12.06 4.40
C HIS A 77 -0.19 -11.58 3.07
N THR A 78 -1.05 -11.45 2.06
CA THR A 78 -0.68 -11.08 0.70
C THR A 78 -1.83 -10.35 -0.02
N GLY A 79 -1.59 -9.91 -1.24
CA GLY A 79 -2.53 -9.09 -2.02
C GLY A 79 -2.21 -7.60 -1.99
N ILE A 80 -2.90 -6.84 -2.84
CA ILE A 80 -2.69 -5.39 -3.02
C ILE A 80 -2.93 -4.61 -1.72
N PHE A 81 -3.89 -5.07 -0.91
CA PHE A 81 -4.28 -4.47 0.37
C PHE A 81 -3.90 -5.36 1.55
N CYS A 82 -3.05 -6.38 1.35
CA CYS A 82 -2.76 -7.40 2.37
C CYS A 82 -4.01 -8.15 2.88
N GLN A 83 -5.06 -8.24 2.06
CA GLN A 83 -6.36 -8.76 2.46
C GLN A 83 -6.45 -10.29 2.49
N TYR A 84 -5.53 -10.99 1.83
CA TYR A 84 -5.58 -12.45 1.72
C TYR A 84 -4.66 -13.11 2.73
N THR A 85 -5.18 -14.10 3.43
CA THR A 85 -4.39 -14.96 4.33
C THR A 85 -3.73 -16.08 3.53
N CYS A 86 -2.44 -16.27 3.76
CA CYS A 86 -1.70 -17.38 3.17
C CYS A 86 -2.04 -18.68 3.91
N PRO A 87 -2.35 -19.78 3.20
CA PRO A 87 -2.69 -21.06 3.84
C PRO A 87 -1.60 -21.57 4.78
N LYS A 88 -0.34 -21.28 4.47
CA LYS A 88 0.84 -21.61 5.28
C LYS A 88 1.84 -20.45 5.25
N PRO A 89 2.51 -20.16 6.37
CA PRO A 89 3.52 -19.10 6.42
C PRO A 89 4.80 -19.52 5.70
N CYS A 90 5.43 -18.57 5.01
CA CYS A 90 6.78 -18.73 4.50
C CYS A 90 7.79 -18.54 5.64
N LEU A 91 8.78 -19.42 5.71
CA LEU A 91 9.83 -19.40 6.73
C LEU A 91 11.07 -18.63 6.26
N ASN A 92 12.02 -18.39 7.16
CA ASN A 92 13.34 -17.82 6.86
C ASN A 92 13.30 -16.49 6.07
N GLY A 93 12.31 -15.64 6.37
CA GLY A 93 12.12 -14.35 5.69
C GLY A 93 11.54 -14.45 4.28
N GLY A 94 11.00 -15.61 3.89
CA GLY A 94 10.27 -15.76 2.65
C GLY A 94 9.00 -14.90 2.62
N THR A 95 8.65 -14.42 1.43
CA THR A 95 7.44 -13.62 1.19
C THR A 95 6.37 -14.48 0.52
N CYS A 96 5.16 -14.51 1.08
CA CYS A 96 4.05 -15.19 0.46
C CYS A 96 3.50 -14.39 -0.72
N VAL A 97 3.41 -15.03 -1.88
CA VAL A 97 2.86 -14.43 -3.10
C VAL A 97 1.62 -15.20 -3.55
N ARG A 98 0.56 -14.46 -3.87
CA ARG A 98 -0.64 -14.98 -4.52
C ARG A 98 -0.44 -14.94 -6.03
N LEU A 99 -0.48 -16.11 -6.67
CA LEU A 99 -0.37 -16.29 -8.10
C LEU A 99 -1.76 -16.58 -8.68
N ARG A 100 -2.00 -16.12 -9.91
CA ARG A 100 -3.12 -16.60 -10.71
C ARG A 100 -2.84 -18.06 -11.05
N LYS A 101 -3.78 -18.97 -10.82
CA LYS A 101 -3.76 -20.26 -11.52
C LYS A 101 -3.82 -19.94 -13.00
N ALA A 102 -2.90 -20.46 -13.80
CA ALA A 102 -2.96 -20.31 -15.25
C ALA A 102 -4.25 -20.99 -15.73
N GLY A 103 -5.34 -20.21 -15.81
CA GLY A 103 -6.40 -20.49 -16.76
C GLY A 103 -5.81 -20.36 -18.15
N ASN A 104 -6.36 -21.08 -19.12
CA ASN A 104 -5.91 -21.04 -20.51
C ASN A 104 -5.66 -19.59 -20.95
N GLU A 105 -4.61 -19.41 -21.75
CA GLU A 105 -3.95 -18.15 -22.18
C GLU A 105 -4.84 -17.07 -22.84
N LYS A 106 -6.17 -17.17 -22.77
CA LYS A 106 -7.12 -16.30 -23.47
C LYS A 106 -7.69 -15.14 -22.64
N ASP A 107 -7.43 -15.06 -21.34
CA ASP A 107 -7.97 -13.99 -20.47
C ASP A 107 -6.93 -12.91 -20.13
N VAL A 108 -6.26 -12.35 -21.15
CA VAL A 108 -5.16 -11.39 -20.98
C VAL A 108 -5.63 -9.98 -20.59
N ASN A 109 -6.93 -9.67 -20.66
CA ASN A 109 -7.42 -8.31 -20.42
C ASN A 109 -8.43 -8.15 -19.28
N ASP A 110 -8.69 -9.19 -18.49
CA ASP A 110 -9.67 -9.05 -17.41
C ASP A 110 -9.01 -8.80 -16.05
N VAL A 111 -9.27 -7.60 -15.53
CA VAL A 111 -9.11 -7.25 -14.12
C VAL A 111 -10.27 -7.90 -13.34
N ILE A 112 -10.45 -9.22 -13.50
CA ILE A 112 -11.44 -9.95 -12.73
C ILE A 112 -10.75 -10.63 -11.56
N SER A 113 -11.25 -10.25 -10.39
CA SER A 113 -11.04 -10.87 -9.09
C SER A 113 -11.20 -12.39 -9.19
N LEU A 114 -10.09 -13.12 -9.35
CA LEU A 114 -10.12 -14.57 -9.30
C LEU A 114 -10.71 -15.02 -7.96
N PRO A 115 -11.77 -15.86 -7.96
CA PRO A 115 -12.31 -16.42 -6.73
C PRO A 115 -11.21 -17.18 -5.98
N GLU A 116 -11.30 -17.19 -4.64
CA GLU A 116 -10.23 -17.70 -3.77
C GLU A 116 -9.87 -19.17 -4.06
N ASN A 117 -10.84 -19.95 -4.54
CA ASN A 117 -10.69 -21.35 -4.95
C ASN A 117 -9.81 -21.57 -6.21
N GLN A 118 -9.42 -20.51 -6.91
CA GLN A 118 -8.55 -20.56 -8.10
C GLN A 118 -7.19 -19.88 -7.87
N ALA A 119 -6.87 -19.47 -6.63
CA ALA A 119 -5.57 -18.90 -6.31
C ALA A 119 -4.54 -20.01 -6.03
N ILE A 120 -3.31 -19.84 -6.53
CA ILE A 120 -2.16 -20.63 -6.11
C ILE A 120 -1.29 -19.73 -5.23
N TYR A 121 -0.84 -20.24 -4.09
CA TYR A 121 0.07 -19.53 -3.19
C TYR A 121 1.47 -20.14 -3.31
N ARG A 122 2.50 -19.29 -3.29
CA ARG A 122 3.90 -19.73 -3.30
C ARG A 122 4.72 -18.84 -2.37
N CYS A 123 5.80 -19.40 -1.81
CA CYS A 123 6.80 -18.61 -1.11
C CYS A 123 7.91 -18.14 -2.07
N ALA A 124 8.13 -16.83 -2.12
CA ALA A 124 9.33 -16.23 -2.68
C ALA A 124 10.43 -16.21 -1.61
N CYS A 125 11.41 -17.11 -1.74
CA CYS A 125 12.44 -17.30 -0.73
C CYS A 125 13.53 -16.22 -0.81
N ARG A 126 14.09 -15.89 0.36
CA ARG A 126 15.31 -15.09 0.45
C ARG A 126 16.50 -15.87 -0.11
N GLU A 127 17.53 -15.16 -0.56
CA GLU A 127 18.80 -15.77 -0.97
C GLU A 127 19.33 -16.75 0.07
N GLY A 128 19.84 -17.89 -0.40
CA GLY A 128 20.33 -18.97 0.45
C GLY A 128 19.24 -19.90 1.01
N TYR A 129 17.96 -19.69 0.70
CA TYR A 129 16.86 -20.56 1.14
C TYR A 129 16.01 -21.07 -0.03
N GLY A 130 15.40 -22.24 0.15
CA GLY A 130 14.51 -22.87 -0.82
C GLY A 130 13.55 -23.88 -0.20
N GLY A 131 12.83 -24.60 -1.06
CA GLY A 131 11.70 -25.44 -0.66
C GLY A 131 10.35 -24.69 -0.78
N GLU A 132 9.24 -25.43 -0.71
CA GLU A 132 7.89 -24.88 -0.87
C GLU A 132 7.57 -23.76 0.13
N PHE A 133 8.09 -23.89 1.36
CA PHE A 133 7.90 -22.94 2.46
C PHE A 133 9.19 -22.20 2.85
N CYS A 134 10.21 -22.19 1.99
CA CYS A 134 11.54 -21.65 2.29
C CYS A 134 12.19 -22.27 3.54
N ASN A 135 11.86 -23.52 3.84
CA ASN A 135 12.26 -24.24 5.05
C ASN A 135 13.64 -24.92 4.93
N ARG A 136 14.28 -24.87 3.76
CA ARG A 136 15.56 -25.51 3.50
C ARG A 136 16.63 -24.47 3.21
N GLN A 137 17.77 -24.53 3.90
CA GLN A 137 18.95 -23.76 3.54
C GLN A 137 19.61 -24.40 2.31
N LEU A 138 19.88 -23.59 1.28
CA LEU A 138 20.62 -24.02 0.10
C LEU A 138 22.09 -24.05 0.48
N LYS A 139 22.73 -25.22 0.34
CA LYS A 139 24.20 -25.30 0.49
C LYS A 139 24.81 -24.49 -0.65
N THR A 140 25.66 -23.53 -0.32
CA THR A 140 26.55 -22.89 -1.31
C THR A 140 27.40 -24.01 -1.88
N ILE A 141 27.17 -24.41 -3.13
CA ILE A 141 28.16 -25.22 -3.83
C ILE A 141 29.33 -24.26 -4.04
N ASN A 142 30.35 -24.36 -3.19
CA ASN A 142 31.64 -23.79 -3.53
C ASN A 142 32.06 -24.47 -4.83
N ALA A 143 32.05 -23.72 -5.93
CA ALA A 143 32.48 -24.15 -7.26
C ALA A 143 34.01 -24.32 -7.33
N ASN A 144 34.63 -24.87 -6.28
CA ASN A 144 36.06 -25.15 -6.18
C ASN A 144 36.29 -26.63 -5.84
N ASN A 145 35.62 -27.54 -6.55
CA ASN A 145 36.03 -28.95 -6.63
C ASN A 145 35.67 -29.50 -8.01
N THR A 146 36.21 -28.86 -9.05
CA THR A 146 36.50 -29.57 -10.29
C THR A 146 37.77 -30.38 -10.09
N SER A 147 37.58 -31.70 -10.04
CA SER A 147 38.40 -32.75 -10.63
C SER A 147 39.86 -32.92 -10.17
N GLY A 148 40.12 -34.12 -9.64
CA GLY A 148 41.44 -34.71 -9.47
C GLY A 148 41.24 -36.18 -9.12
N THR A 149 40.84 -36.96 -10.12
CA THR A 149 41.04 -38.43 -10.17
C THR A 149 42.51 -38.77 -10.06
#